data_AF-A0AAV8SHN1-F1
#
_entry.id   AF-A0AAV8SHN1-F1
#
_cell.length_a   1.000
_cell.length_b   1.000
_cell.length_c   1.000
_cell.angle_alpha   90.00
_cell.angle_beta   90.00
_cell.angle_gamma   90.00
#
_symmetry.space_group_name_H-M   'P 1'
#
loop_
_entity.id
_entity.type
_entity.pdbx_description
1 polymer ?
#
loop_
_entity_poly.entity_id
_entity_poly.type
_entity_poly.pdbx_seq_one_letter_code
_entity_poly.pdbx_strand_id
1 'polypeptide(L)' 'MSGKDPGEVQIVVSPYRICPLGAHIYHQGGTVTAMTINKGILLGFVPSGDSEVVSHSGQFGGEVRFSSVKVVIAVLDAF' A
#
# COMPACT_ATOMS: atom_id res chain seq x y z
N MET A 1 11.20 14.02 2.50
CA MET A 1 11.68 13.16 3.61
C MET A 1 10.81 13.43 4.82
N SER A 2 10.22 12.39 5.42
CA SER A 2 9.23 12.49 6.51
C SER A 2 9.77 13.10 7.83
N GLY A 3 11.11 13.17 7.99
CA GLY A 3 11.74 13.66 9.22
C GLY A 3 11.65 12.71 10.42
N LYS A 4 11.13 11.49 10.22
CA LYS A 4 11.06 10.42 11.23
C LYS A 4 12.30 9.53 11.20
N ASP A 5 12.62 8.93 12.34
CA ASP A 5 13.72 7.99 12.48
C ASP A 5 13.47 6.76 11.57
N PRO A 6 14.43 6.36 10.71
CA PRO A 6 14.31 5.16 9.89
C PRO A 6 14.01 3.88 10.69
N GLY A 7 14.46 3.79 11.94
CA GLY A 7 14.23 2.66 12.84
C GLY A 7 12.80 2.55 13.35
N GLU A 8 11.99 3.60 13.23
CA GLU A 8 10.56 3.58 13.61
C GLU A 8 9.65 3.19 12.44
N VAL A 9 10.19 3.09 11.23
CA VAL A 9 9.41 2.81 10.01
C VAL A 9 9.00 1.34 9.99
N GLN A 10 7.69 1.11 9.91
CA GLN A 10 7.09 -0.18 9.61
C GLN A 10 6.81 -0.27 8.12
N ILE A 11 7.00 -1.46 7.55
CA ILE A 11 6.84 -1.69 6.11
C ILE A 11 5.78 -2.78 5.88
N VAL A 12 4.82 -2.49 5.01
CA VAL A 12 3.90 -3.47 4.45
C VAL A 12 4.25 -3.68 2.98
N VAL A 13 4.34 -4.95 2.59
CA VAL A 13 4.57 -5.36 1.20
C VAL A 13 3.27 -5.93 0.64
N SER A 14 2.79 -5.37 -0.46
CA SER A 14 1.59 -5.84 -1.16
C SER A 14 1.92 -6.21 -2.61
N PRO A 15 2.15 -7.51 -2.90
CA PRO A 15 2.45 -7.96 -4.25
C PRO A 15 1.26 -7.76 -5.20
N TYR A 16 1.55 -7.37 -6.44
CA TYR A 16 0.59 -7.47 -7.53
C TYR A 16 0.28 -8.93 -7.84
N ARG A 17 -0.85 -9.12 -8.52
CA ARG A 17 -1.34 -10.44 -8.90
C ARG A 17 -1.67 -10.53 -10.38
N ILE A 18 -1.51 -11.72 -10.93
CA ILE A 18 -1.96 -12.10 -12.27
C ILE A 18 -2.91 -13.29 -12.22
N CYS A 19 -3.67 -13.49 -13.29
CA CYS A 19 -4.55 -14.64 -13.48
C CYS A 19 -4.18 -15.34 -14.80
N PRO A 20 -3.28 -16.33 -14.79
CA PRO A 20 -2.93 -17.05 -16.00
C PRO A 20 -4.15 -17.77 -16.61
N LEU A 21 -5.08 -18.28 -15.78
CA LEU A 21 -6.32 -18.94 -16.22
C LEU A 21 -7.53 -18.50 -15.38
N GLY A 22 -8.72 -18.54 -15.99
CA GLY A 22 -9.98 -18.24 -15.30
C GLY A 22 -10.42 -16.77 -15.38
N ALA A 23 -10.14 -16.07 -16.48
CA ALA A 23 -10.69 -14.73 -16.69
C ALA A 23 -12.24 -14.78 -16.74
N HIS A 24 -12.89 -13.75 -16.19
CA HIS A 24 -14.34 -13.52 -16.18
C HIS A 24 -15.24 -14.54 -15.47
N ILE A 25 -14.72 -15.70 -15.04
CA ILE A 25 -15.52 -16.71 -14.29
C ILE A 25 -15.58 -16.43 -12.79
N TYR A 26 -14.74 -15.55 -12.27
CA TYR A 26 -14.68 -15.22 -10.84
C TYR A 26 -15.99 -14.59 -10.33
N HIS A 27 -16.66 -13.77 -11.15
CA HIS A 27 -17.98 -13.20 -10.82
C HIS A 27 -19.11 -14.24 -10.81
N GLN A 28 -18.86 -15.44 -11.34
CA GLN A 28 -19.79 -16.57 -11.36
C GLN A 28 -19.44 -17.62 -10.30
N GLY A 29 -18.48 -17.32 -9.41
CA GLY A 29 -17.98 -18.27 -8.40
C GLY A 29 -17.01 -19.32 -8.94
N GLY A 30 -16.55 -19.20 -10.19
CA GLY A 30 -15.58 -20.10 -10.78
C GLY A 30 -14.18 -19.97 -10.16
N THR A 31 -13.47 -21.09 -10.03
CA THR A 31 -12.09 -21.11 -9.55
C THR A 31 -11.14 -20.48 -10.56
N VAL A 32 -10.19 -19.67 -10.08
CA VAL A 32 -9.19 -19.00 -10.92
C VAL A 32 -7.78 -19.33 -10.44
N THR A 33 -6.78 -19.31 -11.33
CA THR A 33 -5.39 -19.61 -10.98
C THR A 33 -4.61 -18.36 -10.58
N ALA A 34 -5.13 -17.62 -9.62
CA ALA A 34 -4.50 -16.44 -9.08
C ALA A 34 -3.08 -16.69 -8.56
N MET A 35 -2.10 -15.86 -8.94
CA MET A 35 -0.76 -15.86 -8.32
C MET A 35 -0.20 -14.46 -8.14
N THR A 36 0.69 -14.29 -7.16
CA THR A 36 1.47 -13.07 -6.99
C THR A 36 2.66 -13.04 -7.94
N ILE A 37 3.16 -11.85 -8.22
CA ILE A 37 4.39 -11.63 -9.00
C ILE A 37 5.41 -10.84 -8.17
N ASN A 38 6.67 -10.83 -8.60
CA ASN A 38 7.74 -10.07 -7.94
C ASN A 38 7.70 -8.58 -8.32
N LYS A 39 6.52 -7.99 -8.22
CA LYS A 39 6.18 -6.59 -8.43
C LYS A 39 5.06 -6.23 -7.46
N GLY A 40 5.02 -5.01 -6.96
CA GLY A 40 3.99 -4.64 -6.00
C GLY A 40 4.14 -3.24 -5.44
N ILE A 41 3.45 -2.98 -4.33
CA ILE A 41 3.53 -1.73 -3.58
C ILE A 41 4.23 -1.98 -2.24
N LEU A 42 5.19 -1.13 -1.92
CA LEU A 42 5.69 -0.93 -0.57
C LEU A 42 4.93 0.21 0.08
N LEU A 43 4.43 -0.02 1.29
CA LEU A 43 3.86 1.00 2.15
C LEU A 43 4.76 1.14 3.38
N GLY A 44 5.59 2.17 3.41
CA GLY A 44 6.35 2.55 4.61
C GLY A 44 5.53 3.48 5.49
N PHE A 45 5.47 3.23 6.80
CA PHE A 45 4.75 4.10 7.73
C PHE A 45 5.30 4.17 9.15
N VAL A 46 4.99 5.29 9.81
CA VAL A 46 5.25 5.51 11.24
C VAL A 46 3.93 5.86 11.94
N PRO A 47 3.51 5.13 12.97
CA PRO A 47 2.35 5.51 13.79
C PRO A 47 2.59 6.86 14.48
N SER A 48 1.58 7.70 14.60
CA SER A 48 1.59 8.85 15.52
C SER A 48 0.35 8.87 16.41
N GLY A 49 0.44 9.64 17.50
CA GLY A 49 -0.61 9.84 18.49
C GLY A 49 -1.71 10.82 18.07
N ASP A 50 -1.58 11.54 16.95
CA ASP A 50 -2.62 12.48 16.49
C ASP A 50 -3.69 11.79 15.64
N SER A 51 -4.79 12.47 15.35
CA SER A 51 -5.95 11.93 14.62
C SER A 51 -6.00 12.26 13.12
N GLU A 52 -4.85 12.33 12.46
CA GLU A 52 -4.71 12.79 11.07
C GLU A 52 -3.78 11.87 10.25
N VAL A 53 -4.25 11.25 9.18
CA VAL A 53 -3.37 10.49 8.28
C VAL A 53 -2.79 11.43 7.22
N VAL A 54 -1.48 11.34 7.01
CA VAL A 54 -0.76 12.09 5.96
C VAL A 54 -0.11 11.10 5.02
N SER A 55 -0.52 11.12 3.75
CA SER A 55 -0.06 10.17 2.75
C SER A 55 0.64 10.84 1.59
N HIS A 56 1.75 10.23 1.17
CA HIS A 56 2.52 10.61 0.00
C HIS A 56 2.74 9.39 -0.90
N SER A 57 2.82 9.62 -2.21
CA SER A 57 3.26 8.60 -3.17
C SER A 57 4.62 8.99 -3.74
N GLY A 58 5.51 8.02 -3.94
CA GLY A 58 6.73 8.25 -4.71
C GLY A 58 6.49 8.37 -6.22
N GLN A 59 5.32 7.94 -6.70
CA GLN A 59 4.95 7.94 -8.13
C GLN A 59 4.02 9.09 -8.51
N PHE A 60 3.25 9.61 -7.56
CA PHE A 60 2.30 10.70 -7.79
C PHE A 60 2.63 11.88 -6.87
N GLY A 61 2.81 13.05 -7.46
CA GLY A 61 3.02 14.28 -6.70
C GLY A 61 1.77 14.66 -5.90
N GLY A 62 1.99 15.30 -4.75
CA GLY A 62 0.94 15.79 -3.87
C GLY A 62 0.98 15.16 -2.47
N GLU A 63 0.13 15.68 -1.61
CA GLU A 63 -0.07 15.19 -0.25
C GLU A 63 -1.57 15.05 -0.02
N VAL A 64 -1.97 13.91 0.54
CA VAL A 64 -3.36 13.66 0.91
C VAL A 64 -3.45 13.62 2.43
N ARG A 65 -4.37 14.41 2.97
CA ARG A 65 -4.66 14.46 4.41
C ARG A 65 -6.11 14.09 4.66
N PHE A 66 -6.34 13.24 5.64
CA PHE A 66 -7.69 12.92 6.09
C PHE A 66 -7.68 12.52 7.57
N SER A 67 -8.74 12.90 8.28
CA SER A 67 -8.85 12.61 9.70
C SER A 67 -9.15 11.13 9.94
N SER A 68 -8.37 10.48 10.82
CA SER A 68 -8.56 9.10 11.27
C SER A 68 -7.90 8.93 12.63
N VAL A 69 -8.25 7.92 13.42
CA VAL A 69 -7.94 7.87 14.87
C VAL A 69 -6.42 7.84 15.20
N LYS A 70 -5.52 7.59 14.25
CA LYS A 70 -4.05 7.65 14.42
C LYS A 70 -3.34 8.05 13.13
N VAL A 71 -2.32 8.91 13.22
CA VAL A 71 -1.50 9.34 12.08
C VAL A 71 -0.64 8.19 11.58
N VAL A 72 -0.54 8.06 10.26
CA VAL A 72 0.33 7.14 9.55
C VAL A 72 0.98 7.97 8.45
N ILE A 73 2.30 8.14 8.47
CA ILE A 73 3.00 8.78 7.33
C ILE A 73 3.28 7.70 6.30
N ALA A 74 2.44 7.58 5.28
CA ALA A 74 2.55 6.56 4.24
C ALA A 74 3.44 7.02 3.09
N VAL A 75 4.44 6.22 2.70
CA VAL A 75 5.12 6.33 1.40
C VAL A 75 4.78 5.09 0.58
N LEU A 76 4.19 5.30 -0.59
CA LEU A 76 3.85 4.24 -1.53
C LEU A 76 4.80 4.25 -2.72
N ASP A 77 5.56 3.16 -2.87
CA ASP A 77 6.49 2.95 -3.98
C ASP A 77 6.21 1.62 -4.68
N ALA A 78 6.20 1.64 -6.01
CA ALA A 78 6.18 0.42 -6.81
C ALA A 78 7.60 -0.18 -6.92
N PHE A 79 7.71 -1.49 -6.72
CA PHE A 79 8.94 -2.27 -6.95
C PHE A 79 8.75 -3.27 -8.09
#